data_AF-A0A3A9W0N6-F1
#
_entry.id   AF-A0A3A9W0N6-F1
#
_cell.length_a   1.000
_cell.length_b   1.000
_cell.length_c   1.000
_cell.angle_alpha   90.00
_cell.angle_beta   90.00
_cell.angle_gamma   90.00
#
_symmetry.space_group_name_H-M   'P 1'
#
loop_
_entity.id
_entity.type
_entity.pdbx_description
1 polymer ?
#
loop_
_entity_poly.entity_id
_entity_poly.type
_entity_poly.pdbx_seq_one_letter_code
_entity_poly.pdbx_strand_id
1 'polypeptide(L)'
;MMKRSNLILLGVLGAIFLYFTILQFSAHNYVKKGVIQESGPIKSETRKVSDFRSIDVRDNIRVYFKQKSIKEITIEAPENFIPHIKTKVNQGTLMIEKIKSINTDDTIKVFISNHHLDTVKVGSTGHFKTIGIVTGKELILEFTGESTGDVEVTYELIKCKTTSDANIKLKGNSKEINFSN
;
A
#
# COMPACT_ATOMS: atom_id res chain seq x y z
N MET A 1 51.43 39.59 17.85
CA MET A 1 50.30 40.33 18.45
C MET A 1 49.28 40.62 17.35
N MET A 2 48.07 40.06 17.41
CA MET A 2 47.05 40.26 16.36
C MET A 2 46.52 41.70 16.39
N LYS A 3 46.37 42.33 15.22
CA LYS A 3 45.74 43.67 15.11
C LYS A 3 44.26 43.58 15.49
N ARG A 4 43.73 44.61 16.16
CA ARG A 4 42.31 44.68 16.57
C ARG A 4 41.33 44.43 15.40
N SER A 5 41.70 44.84 14.18
CA SER A 5 40.94 44.55 12.95
C SER A 5 40.78 43.05 12.66
N ASN A 6 41.78 42.22 12.99
CA ASN A 6 41.72 40.78 12.75
C ASN A 6 40.82 40.08 13.78
N LEU A 7 40.75 40.62 15.00
CA LEU A 7 39.85 40.11 16.05
C LEU A 7 38.39 40.40 15.70
N ILE A 8 38.10 41.60 15.19
CA ILE A 8 36.74 41.97 14.73
C ILE A 8 36.33 41.10 13.53
N LEU A 9 37.22 40.94 12.55
CA LEU A 9 36.95 40.10 11.37
C LEU A 9 36.66 38.64 11.76
N LEU A 10 37.43 38.07 12.68
CA LEU A 10 37.23 36.71 13.15
C LEU A 10 35.89 36.54 13.90
N GLY A 11 35.48 37.54 14.70
CA GLY A 11 34.19 37.56 15.36
C GLY A 11 33.02 37.60 14.37
N VAL A 12 33.10 38.43 13.32
CA VAL A 12 32.09 38.50 12.26
C VAL A 12 32.01 37.19 11.48
N LEU A 13 33.16 36.59 11.12
CA LEU A 13 33.20 35.31 10.43
C LEU A 13 32.57 34.19 11.27
N GLY A 14 32.86 34.17 12.57
CA GLY A 14 32.26 33.23 13.52
C GLY A 14 30.74 33.40 13.64
N ALA A 15 30.25 34.64 13.69
CA ALA A 15 28.81 34.92 13.75
C ALA A 15 28.07 34.50 12.46
N ILE A 16 28.68 34.71 11.28
CA ILE A 16 28.13 34.26 9.99
C ILE A 16 28.06 32.73 9.96
N PHE A 17 29.10 32.04 10.42
CA PHE A 17 29.13 30.58 10.49
C PHE A 17 28.03 30.04 11.41
N LEU A 18 27.85 30.64 12.59
CA LEU A 18 26.80 30.28 13.55
C LEU A 18 25.39 30.53 13.01
N TYR A 19 25.18 31.62 12.27
CA TYR A 19 23.92 31.88 11.60
C TYR A 19 23.62 30.82 10.53
N PHE A 20 24.64 30.42 9.76
CA PHE A 20 24.51 29.41 8.71
C PHE A 20 24.18 28.02 9.29
N THR A 21 24.73 27.64 10.44
CA THR A 21 24.40 26.36 11.10
C THR A 21 22.97 26.32 11.65
N ILE A 22 22.46 27.44 12.19
CA ILE A 22 21.06 27.56 12.63
C ILE A 22 20.09 27.45 11.44
N LEU A 23 20.45 28.04 10.29
CA LEU A 23 19.66 27.96 9.06
C LEU A 23 19.61 26.52 8.51
N GLN A 24 20.74 25.80 8.55
CA GLN A 24 20.83 24.38 8.15
C GLN A 24 19.96 23.49 9.05
N PHE A 25 19.92 23.73 10.37
CA PHE A 25 19.08 22.96 11.30
C PHE A 25 17.57 23.24 11.09
N SER A 26 17.20 24.49 10.78
CA SER A 26 15.81 24.82 10.42
C SER A 26 15.41 24.19 9.08
N ALA A 27 16.28 24.24 8.06
CA ALA A 27 16.02 23.62 6.77
C ALA A 27 15.91 22.08 6.87
N HIS A 28 16.71 21.43 7.72
CA HIS A 28 16.65 19.98 7.93
C HIS A 28 15.31 19.53 8.54
N ASN A 29 14.70 20.36 9.40
CA ASN A 29 13.38 20.07 9.99
C ASN A 29 12.21 20.32 9.02
N TYR A 30 12.41 21.06 7.94
CA TYR A 30 11.41 21.30 6.88
C TYR A 30 11.37 20.19 5.80
N VAL A 31 12.32 19.24 5.83
CA VAL A 31 12.38 18.10 4.89
C VAL A 31 11.81 16.81 5.50
N LYS A 32 10.95 16.91 6.52
CA LYS A 32 10.04 15.81 6.85
C LYS A 32 8.81 15.92 5.94
N LYS A 33 8.83 15.25 4.79
CA LYS A 33 7.60 14.94 4.05
C LYS A 33 6.62 14.33 5.05
N GLY A 34 5.56 15.08 5.35
CA GLY A 34 4.66 14.80 6.47
C GLY A 34 4.05 13.41 6.36
N VAL A 35 4.29 12.61 7.39
CA VAL A 35 3.51 11.41 7.64
C VAL A 35 2.12 11.87 8.03
N ILE A 36 1.09 11.40 7.31
CA ILE A 36 -0.28 11.71 7.67
C ILE A 36 -0.64 10.87 8.89
N GLN A 37 -1.01 11.53 9.97
CA GLN A 37 -1.49 10.89 11.18
C GLN A 37 -2.98 10.62 11.06
N GLU A 38 -3.43 9.54 11.68
CA GLU A 38 -4.85 9.19 11.75
C GLU A 38 -5.66 10.31 12.40
N SER A 39 -6.74 10.73 11.74
CA SER A 39 -7.63 11.77 12.27
C SER A 39 -9.01 11.69 11.65
N GLY A 40 -10.02 12.01 12.45
CA GLY A 40 -11.41 12.01 12.01
C GLY A 40 -12.07 10.63 12.08
N PRO A 41 -13.37 10.57 11.80
CA PRO A 41 -14.14 9.33 11.86
C PRO A 41 -13.74 8.36 10.74
N ILE A 42 -13.97 7.07 10.96
CA ILE A 42 -13.98 6.09 9.87
C ILE A 42 -15.15 6.42 8.94
N LYS A 43 -14.85 6.54 7.65
CA LYS A 43 -15.82 6.81 6.58
C LYS A 43 -15.74 5.72 5.53
N SER A 44 -16.81 5.62 4.74
CA SER A 44 -16.89 4.72 3.61
C SER A 44 -17.04 5.52 2.32
N GLU A 45 -16.25 5.19 1.30
CA GLU A 45 -16.33 5.78 -0.04
C GLU A 45 -16.40 4.68 -1.11
N THR A 46 -17.47 4.67 -1.89
CA THR A 46 -17.63 3.78 -3.03
C THR A 46 -17.12 4.44 -4.31
N ARG A 47 -16.27 3.74 -5.05
CA ARG A 47 -15.66 4.20 -6.30
C ARG A 47 -16.07 3.33 -7.47
N LYS A 48 -16.41 3.98 -8.58
CA LYS A 48 -16.60 3.31 -9.87
C LYS A 48 -15.25 3.16 -10.57
N VAL A 49 -14.98 1.97 -11.07
CA VAL A 49 -13.77 1.67 -11.87
C VAL A 49 -14.13 0.93 -13.15
N SER A 50 -13.25 1.00 -14.14
CA SER A 50 -13.34 0.18 -15.36
C SER A 50 -13.17 -1.31 -15.05
N ASP A 51 -13.39 -2.18 -16.03
CA ASP A 51 -13.22 -3.62 -15.84
C ASP A 51 -11.78 -3.99 -15.52
N PHE A 52 -11.62 -4.93 -14.60
CA PHE A 52 -10.36 -5.53 -14.21
C PHE A 52 -10.58 -7.02 -13.95
N ARG A 53 -9.50 -7.79 -14.08
CA ARG A 53 -9.44 -9.22 -13.71
C ARG A 53 -8.27 -9.50 -12.77
N SER A 54 -7.39 -8.53 -12.63
CA SER A 54 -6.20 -8.58 -11.78
C SER A 54 -6.28 -7.53 -10.68
N ILE A 55 -5.74 -7.83 -9.51
CA ILE A 55 -5.64 -6.92 -8.37
C ILE A 55 -4.17 -6.83 -7.95
N ASP A 56 -3.66 -5.61 -7.76
CA ASP A 56 -2.28 -5.31 -7.33
C ASP A 56 -2.32 -4.39 -6.09
N VAL A 57 -1.99 -4.95 -4.93
CA VAL A 57 -1.98 -4.28 -3.61
C VAL A 57 -0.54 -4.01 -3.20
N ARG A 58 -0.15 -2.73 -3.10
CA ARG A 58 1.27 -2.34 -2.98
C ARG A 58 1.73 -1.93 -1.60
N ASP A 59 0.79 -1.66 -0.70
CA ASP A 59 1.03 -1.04 0.60
C ASP A 59 0.29 -1.81 1.71
N ASN A 60 0.50 -1.40 2.97
CA ASN A 60 -0.30 -1.88 4.13
C ASN A 60 -1.79 -1.52 3.98
N ILE A 61 -2.52 -2.37 3.25
CA ILE A 61 -3.94 -2.24 2.94
C ILE A 61 -4.56 -3.64 3.04
N ARG A 62 -5.69 -3.75 3.74
CA ARG A 62 -6.47 -4.99 3.82
C ARG A 62 -7.51 -5.02 2.71
N VAL A 63 -7.37 -5.96 1.79
CA VAL A 63 -8.32 -6.16 0.70
C VAL A 63 -9.21 -7.35 0.99
N TYR A 64 -10.51 -7.15 0.84
CA TYR A 64 -11.52 -8.19 0.95
C TYR A 64 -12.24 -8.34 -0.38
N PHE A 65 -12.02 -9.46 -1.05
CA PHE A 65 -12.61 -9.75 -2.34
C PHE A 65 -13.82 -10.68 -2.22
N LYS A 66 -14.93 -10.33 -2.86
CA LYS A 66 -16.11 -11.20 -2.97
C LYS A 66 -16.53 -11.35 -4.43
N GLN A 67 -16.61 -12.59 -4.90
CA GLN A 67 -17.09 -12.85 -6.26
C GLN A 67 -18.59 -12.55 -6.37
N LYS A 68 -18.96 -11.58 -7.22
CA LYS A 68 -20.36 -11.18 -7.50
C LYS A 68 -20.48 -10.68 -8.94
N SER A 69 -21.69 -10.65 -9.48
CA SER A 69 -21.96 -10.02 -10.79
C SER A 69 -21.76 -8.50 -10.79
N ILE A 70 -21.99 -7.86 -9.64
CA ILE A 70 -21.78 -6.42 -9.46
C ILE A 70 -20.30 -6.15 -9.24
N LYS A 71 -19.79 -5.15 -9.97
CA LYS A 71 -18.45 -4.63 -9.82
C LYS A 71 -18.48 -3.36 -8.98
N GLU A 72 -17.87 -3.41 -7.81
CA GLU A 72 -17.87 -2.30 -6.85
C GLU A 72 -16.59 -2.31 -6.02
N ILE A 73 -16.07 -1.13 -5.74
CA ILE A 73 -14.98 -0.92 -4.78
C ILE A 73 -15.49 0.02 -3.70
N THR A 74 -15.37 -0.39 -2.45
CA THR A 74 -15.72 0.41 -1.29
C THR A 74 -14.52 0.49 -0.35
N ILE A 75 -14.09 1.70 -0.04
CA ILE A 75 -12.96 1.96 0.86
C ILE A 75 -13.52 2.35 2.23
N GLU A 76 -13.04 1.71 3.28
CA GLU A 76 -13.31 2.05 4.68
C GLU A 76 -11.99 2.45 5.35
N ALA A 77 -11.88 3.70 5.75
CA ALA A 77 -10.69 4.28 6.36
C ALA A 77 -11.04 5.58 7.11
N PRO A 78 -10.14 6.12 7.96
CA PRO A 78 -10.23 7.49 8.47
C PRO A 78 -10.47 8.49 7.34
N GLU A 79 -11.37 9.45 7.56
CA GLU A 79 -11.77 10.45 6.55
C GLU A 79 -10.58 11.14 5.89
N ASN A 80 -9.56 11.50 6.68
CA ASN A 80 -8.37 12.17 6.18
C ASN A 80 -7.43 11.26 5.35
N PHE A 81 -7.61 9.93 5.40
CA PHE A 81 -6.82 8.97 4.63
C PHE A 81 -7.43 8.64 3.27
N ILE A 82 -8.76 8.68 3.13
CA ILE A 82 -9.45 8.28 1.89
C ILE A 82 -8.92 8.99 0.62
N PRO A 83 -8.64 10.31 0.63
CA PRO A 83 -8.06 11.01 -0.53
C PRO A 83 -6.65 10.55 -0.89
N HIS A 84 -5.97 9.85 0.02
CA HIS A 84 -4.60 9.37 -0.12
C HIS A 84 -4.50 7.88 -0.45
N ILE A 85 -5.64 7.20 -0.58
CA ILE A 85 -5.73 5.84 -1.11
C ILE A 85 -6.06 5.94 -2.58
N LYS A 86 -5.17 5.48 -3.46
CA LYS A 86 -5.37 5.51 -4.90
C LYS A 86 -5.84 4.15 -5.40
N THR A 87 -6.91 4.19 -6.19
CA THR A 87 -7.48 3.02 -6.87
C THR A 87 -7.54 3.33 -8.36
N LYS A 88 -6.72 2.66 -9.17
CA LYS A 88 -6.67 2.89 -10.63
C LYS A 88 -6.62 1.57 -11.36
N VAL A 89 -7.43 1.43 -12.39
CA VAL A 89 -7.32 0.32 -13.33
C VAL A 89 -6.37 0.70 -14.46
N ASN A 90 -5.36 -0.14 -14.71
CA ASN A 90 -4.46 -0.03 -15.85
C ASN A 90 -4.30 -1.42 -16.48
N GLN A 91 -4.54 -1.54 -17.80
CA GLN A 91 -4.40 -2.80 -18.54
C GLN A 91 -5.12 -4.00 -17.85
N GLY A 92 -6.35 -3.79 -17.37
CA GLY A 92 -7.13 -4.84 -16.70
C GLY A 92 -6.68 -5.18 -15.27
N THR A 93 -5.71 -4.43 -14.71
CA THR A 93 -5.24 -4.57 -13.32
C THR A 93 -5.72 -3.41 -12.48
N LEU A 94 -6.46 -3.70 -11.41
CA LEU A 94 -6.81 -2.75 -10.36
C LEU A 94 -5.62 -2.60 -9.41
N MET A 95 -4.96 -1.45 -9.47
CA MET A 95 -3.88 -1.05 -8.58
C MET A 95 -4.43 -0.29 -7.37
N ILE A 96 -3.97 -0.68 -6.18
CA ILE A 96 -4.36 -0.12 -4.89
C ILE A 96 -3.09 0.24 -4.10
N GLU A 97 -2.86 1.53 -3.88
CA GLU A 97 -1.63 2.06 -3.25
C GLU A 97 -1.93 3.32 -2.43
N LYS A 98 -1.05 3.65 -1.47
CA LYS A 98 -1.04 4.92 -0.74
C LYS A 98 -0.19 5.94 -1.52
N ILE A 99 -0.74 7.12 -1.82
CA ILE A 99 0.03 8.18 -2.52
C ILE A 99 0.92 9.02 -1.58
N LYS A 100 0.74 8.87 -0.27
CA LYS A 100 1.56 9.51 0.76
C LYS A 100 1.90 8.50 1.84
N SER A 101 2.97 8.77 2.59
CA SER A 101 3.27 8.00 3.79
C SER A 101 2.20 8.29 4.84
N ILE A 102 1.48 7.25 5.23
CA ILE A 102 0.46 7.27 6.26
C ILE A 102 0.91 6.25 7.30
N ASN A 103 1.02 6.69 8.57
CA ASN A 103 1.25 5.76 9.67
C ASN A 103 -0.08 5.10 10.00
N THR A 104 -0.20 3.81 9.74
CA THR A 104 -1.46 3.08 9.90
C THR A 104 -1.18 1.77 10.61
N ASP A 105 -1.83 1.57 11.75
CA ASP A 105 -2.00 0.25 12.34
C ASP A 105 -3.33 -0.32 11.79
N ASP A 106 -3.29 -0.80 10.55
CA ASP A 106 -4.33 -1.68 9.99
C ASP A 106 -5.71 -1.08 9.65
N THR A 107 -5.85 0.25 9.65
CA THR A 107 -7.16 0.92 9.52
C THR A 107 -7.71 1.06 8.10
N ILE A 108 -6.94 0.73 7.06
CA ILE A 108 -7.40 0.84 5.66
C ILE A 108 -7.93 -0.50 5.17
N LYS A 109 -9.24 -0.56 4.92
CA LYS A 109 -9.91 -1.71 4.32
C LYS A 109 -10.47 -1.35 2.95
N VAL A 110 -10.31 -2.25 1.99
CA VAL A 110 -10.88 -2.11 0.65
C VAL A 110 -11.70 -3.35 0.34
N PHE A 111 -12.99 -3.16 0.19
CA PHE A 111 -13.93 -4.20 -0.21
C PHE A 111 -14.11 -4.15 -1.73
N ILE A 112 -13.91 -5.29 -2.37
CA ILE A 112 -13.98 -5.42 -3.82
C ILE A 112 -14.98 -6.50 -4.16
N SER A 113 -15.89 -6.19 -5.07
CA SER A 113 -16.71 -7.20 -5.73
C SER A 113 -16.48 -7.17 -7.23
N ASN A 114 -16.39 -8.35 -7.84
CA ASN A 114 -16.23 -8.54 -9.27
C ASN A 114 -16.59 -9.97 -9.67
N HIS A 115 -16.91 -10.18 -10.94
CA HIS A 115 -17.31 -11.50 -11.42
C HIS A 115 -16.10 -12.42 -11.62
N HIS A 116 -14.93 -11.86 -11.92
CA HIS A 116 -13.72 -12.61 -12.23
C HIS A 116 -12.54 -12.18 -11.39
N LEU A 117 -11.65 -13.14 -11.15
CA LEU A 117 -10.36 -12.94 -10.50
C LEU A 117 -9.36 -13.89 -11.12
N ASP A 118 -8.37 -13.35 -11.83
CA ASP A 118 -7.36 -14.14 -12.53
C ASP A 118 -5.98 -13.95 -11.89
N THR A 119 -5.72 -12.78 -11.29
CA THR A 119 -4.44 -12.49 -10.66
C THR A 119 -4.61 -11.66 -9.40
N VAL A 120 -3.90 -12.02 -8.34
CA VAL A 120 -3.76 -11.24 -7.11
C VAL A 120 -2.27 -11.06 -6.84
N LYS A 121 -1.82 -9.82 -6.76
CA LYS A 121 -0.49 -9.44 -6.32
C LYS A 121 -0.59 -8.66 -5.01
N VAL A 122 0.17 -9.07 -4.00
CA VAL A 122 0.22 -8.40 -2.71
C VAL A 122 1.68 -8.19 -2.33
N GLY A 123 2.04 -6.95 -2.03
CA GLY A 123 3.37 -6.56 -1.63
C GLY A 123 3.40 -5.86 -0.27
N SER A 124 4.60 -5.48 0.15
CA SER A 124 4.84 -4.80 1.42
C SER A 124 4.26 -5.62 2.58
N THR A 125 3.43 -5.01 3.43
CA THR A 125 2.70 -5.65 4.54
C THR A 125 1.21 -5.78 4.25
N GLY A 126 0.82 -5.79 2.97
CA GLY A 126 -0.58 -5.87 2.55
C GLY A 126 -1.24 -7.21 2.93
N HIS A 127 -2.57 -7.20 3.02
CA HIS A 127 -3.35 -8.41 3.29
C HIS A 127 -4.43 -8.59 2.24
N PHE A 128 -4.64 -9.82 1.77
CA PHE A 128 -5.72 -10.16 0.86
C PHE A 128 -6.55 -11.33 1.39
N LYS A 129 -7.88 -11.15 1.40
CA LYS A 129 -8.82 -12.16 1.86
C LYS A 129 -9.97 -12.34 0.87
N THR A 130 -10.35 -13.57 0.59
CA THR A 130 -11.63 -13.84 -0.07
C THR A 130 -12.77 -13.95 0.94
N ILE A 131 -13.94 -13.44 0.59
CA ILE A 131 -15.19 -13.63 1.34
C ILE A 131 -15.96 -14.77 0.68
N GLY A 132 -15.70 -15.98 1.14
CA GLY A 132 -16.24 -17.23 0.57
C GLY A 132 -15.42 -17.75 -0.60
N ILE A 133 -15.91 -18.82 -1.21
CA ILE A 133 -15.26 -19.52 -2.33
C ILE A 133 -15.30 -18.65 -3.59
N VAL A 134 -14.14 -18.40 -4.19
CA VAL A 134 -13.99 -17.78 -5.51
C VAL A 134 -13.71 -18.86 -6.55
N THR A 135 -14.34 -18.75 -7.71
CA THR A 135 -14.28 -19.76 -8.78
C THR A 135 -13.71 -19.19 -10.08
N GLY A 136 -12.95 -20.01 -10.81
CA GLY A 136 -12.41 -19.63 -12.12
C GLY A 136 -11.64 -20.74 -12.80
N LYS A 137 -10.91 -20.40 -13.87
CA LYS A 137 -10.09 -21.36 -14.63
C LYS A 137 -8.65 -21.37 -14.15
N GLU A 138 -7.99 -20.21 -14.25
CA GLU A 138 -6.61 -20.01 -13.81
C GLU A 138 -6.55 -18.87 -12.79
N LEU A 139 -5.84 -19.10 -11.68
CA LEU A 139 -5.57 -18.09 -10.66
C LEU A 139 -4.06 -17.97 -10.44
N ILE A 140 -3.54 -16.76 -10.55
CA ILE A 140 -2.17 -16.43 -10.21
C ILE A 140 -2.17 -15.64 -8.89
N LEU A 141 -1.48 -16.17 -7.89
CA LEU A 141 -1.25 -15.54 -6.59
C LEU A 141 0.23 -15.18 -6.47
N GLU A 142 0.55 -13.91 -6.31
CA GLU A 142 1.92 -13.43 -6.08
C GLU A 142 1.96 -12.63 -4.78
N PHE A 143 2.67 -13.13 -3.76
CA PHE A 143 2.83 -12.44 -2.48
C PHE A 143 4.30 -12.20 -2.20
N THR A 144 4.65 -10.98 -1.82
CA THR A 144 6.03 -10.51 -1.63
C THR A 144 6.14 -9.68 -0.34
N GLY A 145 7.36 -9.50 0.18
CA GLY A 145 7.58 -8.77 1.43
C GLY A 145 7.09 -9.55 2.65
N GLU A 146 6.27 -8.92 3.48
CA GLU A 146 5.62 -9.47 4.69
C GLU A 146 4.10 -9.60 4.47
N SER A 147 3.68 -9.72 3.22
CA SER A 147 2.26 -9.77 2.87
C SER A 147 1.61 -11.09 3.28
N THR A 148 0.30 -11.02 3.56
CA THR A 148 -0.46 -12.19 4.03
C THR A 148 -1.75 -12.44 3.24
N GLY A 149 -2.12 -13.71 3.06
CA GLY A 149 -3.31 -14.12 2.32
C GLY A 149 -4.20 -15.12 3.05
N ASP A 150 -5.51 -14.94 3.02
CA ASP A 150 -6.53 -15.94 3.43
C ASP A 150 -7.50 -16.17 2.27
N VAL A 151 -7.22 -17.20 1.47
CA VAL A 151 -7.79 -17.38 0.13
C VAL A 151 -8.55 -18.70 0.05
N GLU A 152 -9.87 -18.62 -0.14
CA GLU A 152 -10.76 -19.76 -0.34
C GLU A 152 -11.25 -19.83 -1.79
N VAL A 153 -10.91 -20.90 -2.52
CA VAL A 153 -11.02 -20.95 -4.00
C VAL A 153 -11.42 -22.31 -4.57
N THR A 154 -11.94 -22.31 -5.80
CA THR A 154 -12.10 -23.50 -6.66
C THR A 154 -11.71 -23.16 -8.09
N TYR A 155 -10.54 -23.61 -8.52
CA TYR A 155 -9.96 -23.28 -9.84
C TYR A 155 -9.51 -24.55 -10.57
N GLU A 156 -9.24 -24.47 -11.86
CA GLU A 156 -8.61 -25.60 -12.57
C GLU A 156 -7.10 -25.60 -12.33
N LEU A 157 -6.47 -24.42 -12.42
CA LEU A 157 -5.05 -24.22 -12.22
C LEU A 157 -4.82 -23.07 -11.24
N ILE A 158 -4.01 -23.31 -10.22
CA ILE A 158 -3.51 -22.27 -9.30
C ILE A 158 -2.00 -22.18 -9.42
N LYS A 159 -1.48 -21.00 -9.73
CA LYS A 159 -0.05 -20.68 -9.67
C LYS A 159 0.17 -19.78 -8.47
N CYS A 160 1.00 -20.22 -7.54
CA CYS A 160 1.32 -19.49 -6.34
C CYS A 160 2.80 -19.17 -6.32
N LYS A 161 3.13 -17.89 -6.18
CA LYS A 161 4.49 -17.39 -6.04
C LYS A 161 4.62 -16.60 -4.75
N THR A 162 5.58 -16.99 -3.92
CA THR A 162 5.88 -16.31 -2.66
C THR A 162 7.36 -15.96 -2.59
N THR A 163 7.68 -14.72 -2.21
CA THR A 163 9.07 -14.29 -1.97
C THR A 163 9.22 -13.68 -0.59
N SER A 164 10.41 -13.79 0.01
CA SER A 164 10.71 -13.25 1.34
C SER A 164 9.83 -13.87 2.45
N ASP A 165 9.21 -13.05 3.31
CA ASP A 165 8.48 -13.47 4.51
C ASP A 165 6.96 -13.52 4.29
N ALA A 166 6.52 -13.61 3.04
CA ALA A 166 5.12 -13.66 2.68
C ALA A 166 4.46 -14.97 3.13
N ASN A 167 3.23 -14.90 3.62
CA ASN A 167 2.48 -16.08 4.09
C ASN A 167 1.08 -16.16 3.45
N ILE A 168 0.75 -17.29 2.82
CA ILE A 168 -0.56 -17.49 2.22
C ILE A 168 -1.20 -18.74 2.81
N LYS A 169 -2.40 -18.58 3.35
CA LYS A 169 -3.31 -19.67 3.65
C LYS A 169 -4.28 -19.86 2.49
N LEU A 170 -4.11 -20.97 1.77
CA LEU A 170 -4.96 -21.35 0.64
C LEU A 170 -5.86 -22.53 1.02
N LYS A 171 -7.16 -22.42 0.78
CA LYS A 171 -8.16 -23.45 1.06
C LYS A 171 -9.07 -23.67 -0.15
N GLY A 172 -9.44 -24.92 -0.43
CA GLY A 172 -10.46 -25.25 -1.42
C GLY A 172 -10.00 -26.35 -2.38
N ASN A 173 -10.40 -26.26 -3.66
CA ASN A 173 -10.21 -27.32 -4.65
C ASN A 173 -9.43 -26.81 -5.88
N SER A 174 -8.55 -27.63 -6.42
CA SER A 174 -7.92 -27.40 -7.73
C SER A 174 -7.65 -28.70 -8.46
N LYS A 175 -7.56 -28.67 -9.79
CA LYS A 175 -7.04 -29.80 -10.58
C LYS A 175 -5.51 -29.82 -10.52
N GLU A 176 -4.89 -28.65 -10.60
CA GLU A 176 -3.43 -28.48 -10.56
C GLU A 176 -3.06 -27.27 -9.69
N ILE A 177 -1.98 -27.41 -8.90
CA ILE A 177 -1.43 -26.31 -8.10
C ILE A 177 0.09 -26.31 -8.27
N ASN A 178 0.64 -25.18 -8.71
CA ASN A 178 2.06 -24.96 -8.92
C ASN A 178 2.57 -23.91 -7.93
N PHE A 179 3.51 -24.30 -7.08
CA PHE A 179 4.21 -23.40 -6.18
C PHE A 179 5.59 -23.04 -6.73
N SER A 180 5.96 -21.77 -6.65
CA SER A 180 7.29 -21.27 -7.01
C SER A 180 7.77 -20.25 -5.98
N ASN A 181 9.07 -20.27 -5.69
CA ASN A 181 9.75 -19.26 -4.88
C ASN A 181 10.68 -18.44 -5.77
#